data_AF-A0A7Y4VUE4-F1
#
_entry.id   AF-A0A7Y4VUE4-F1
#
_cell.length_a   1.000
_cell.length_b   1.000
_cell.length_c   1.000
_cell.angle_alpha   90.00
_cell.angle_beta   90.00
_cell.angle_gamma   90.00
#
_symmetry.space_group_name_H-M   'P 1'
#
loop_
_entity.id
_entity.type
_entity.pdbx_description
1 polymer ?
#
loop_
_entity_poly.entity_id
_entity_poly.type
_entity_poly.pdbx_seq_one_letter_code
_entity_poly.pdbx_strand_id
1 'polypeptide(L)'
;MLKKLKEQVFQANLLLPKHGLVTFTWGNVSGIDREKGLVVIKPSGVAYETMKAKDMVVVELETGKVVDGELKPSSDTPTHLELYKAFPNIGGIVHTHSRWATSFAQAGRGIAALGTTHGDYFYGEIPCTRKMTV
;
A
#
# COMPACT_ATOMS: atom_id res chain seq x y z
N MET A 1 -7.22 3.63 -18.70
CA MET A 1 -7.74 2.26 -18.45
C MET A 1 -8.15 2.10 -16.98
N LEU A 2 -8.77 0.98 -16.57
CA LEU A 2 -9.09 0.65 -15.15
C LEU A 2 -9.73 1.78 -14.31
N LYS A 3 -10.65 2.57 -14.87
CA LYS A 3 -11.18 3.80 -14.24
C LYS A 3 -11.71 3.58 -12.82
N LYS A 4 -12.48 2.51 -12.60
CA LYS A 4 -13.05 2.19 -11.27
C LYS A 4 -11.95 1.90 -10.24
N LEU A 5 -10.96 1.09 -10.60
CA LEU A 5 -9.86 0.75 -9.70
C LEU A 5 -8.95 1.96 -9.42
N LYS A 6 -8.70 2.80 -10.43
CA LYS A 6 -8.03 4.09 -10.24
C LYS A 6 -8.75 4.97 -9.23
N GLU A 7 -10.07 5.09 -9.33
CA GLU A 7 -10.85 5.85 -8.36
C GLU A 7 -10.77 5.24 -6.95
N GLN A 8 -10.91 3.93 -6.81
CA GLN A 8 -10.82 3.25 -5.50
C GLN A 8 -9.47 3.44 -4.84
N VAL A 9 -8.37 3.26 -5.59
CA VAL A 9 -7.00 3.43 -5.07
C VAL A 9 -6.74 4.91 -4.74
N PHE A 10 -7.23 5.84 -5.55
CA PHE A 10 -7.13 7.27 -5.28
C PHE A 10 -7.83 7.64 -3.97
N GLN A 11 -9.10 7.25 -3.82
CA GLN A 11 -9.87 7.52 -2.60
C GLN A 11 -9.23 6.87 -1.37
N ALA A 12 -8.73 5.63 -1.49
CA ALA A 12 -8.03 4.97 -0.40
C ALA A 12 -6.76 5.73 0.00
N ASN A 13 -5.99 6.26 -0.95
CA ASN A 13 -4.84 7.12 -0.65
C ASN A 13 -5.25 8.40 0.10
N LEU A 14 -6.37 9.04 -0.23
CA LEU A 14 -6.87 10.22 0.48
C LEU A 14 -7.31 9.94 1.93
N LEU A 15 -7.68 8.69 2.24
CA LEU A 15 -8.01 8.29 3.61
C LEU A 15 -6.79 8.27 4.54
N LEU A 16 -5.58 8.07 4.02
CA LEU A 16 -4.36 8.02 4.84
C LEU A 16 -4.15 9.31 5.67
N PRO A 17 -4.08 10.51 5.06
CA PRO A 17 -3.95 11.75 5.82
C PRO A 17 -5.21 12.06 6.63
N LYS A 18 -6.41 11.75 6.11
CA LYS A 18 -7.68 11.95 6.82
C LYS A 18 -7.74 11.21 8.16
N HIS A 19 -7.15 10.02 8.24
CA HIS A 19 -7.04 9.22 9.47
C HIS A 19 -5.73 9.46 10.25
N GLY A 20 -4.91 10.44 9.87
CA GLY A 20 -3.66 10.75 10.56
C GLY A 20 -2.60 9.64 10.48
N LEU A 21 -2.64 8.80 9.42
CA LEU A 21 -1.73 7.66 9.26
C LEU A 21 -0.41 8.03 8.57
N VAL A 22 -0.30 9.23 8.00
CA VAL A 22 0.87 9.69 7.24
C VAL A 22 1.18 11.17 7.51
N THR A 23 2.41 11.57 7.18
CA THR A 23 2.88 12.97 7.15
C THR A 23 3.47 13.25 5.76
N PHE A 24 3.37 14.49 5.26
CA PHE A 24 3.86 14.89 3.95
C PHE A 24 3.33 13.97 2.82
N THR A 25 4.21 13.51 1.93
CA THR A 25 3.90 12.64 0.80
C THR A 25 4.10 11.15 1.11
N TRP A 26 4.32 10.78 2.38
CA TRP A 26 4.57 9.38 2.77
C TRP A 26 3.37 8.48 2.56
N GLY A 27 3.61 7.18 2.61
CA GLY A 27 2.60 6.15 2.47
C GLY A 27 2.02 6.06 1.06
N ASN A 28 1.42 4.91 0.79
CA ASN A 28 0.83 4.62 -0.50
C ASN A 28 -0.15 3.46 -0.38
N VAL A 29 -1.15 3.48 -1.25
CA VAL A 29 -2.10 2.40 -1.44
C VAL A 29 -2.01 1.91 -2.88
N SER A 30 -2.16 0.60 -3.06
CA SER A 30 -2.39 -0.01 -4.37
C SER A 30 -3.58 -0.97 -4.32
N GLY A 31 -4.09 -1.29 -5.51
CA GLY A 31 -5.10 -2.32 -5.73
C GLY A 31 -4.79 -3.11 -7.01
N ILE A 32 -5.25 -4.35 -7.07
CA ILE A 32 -4.96 -5.28 -8.18
C ILE A 32 -6.23 -5.69 -8.94
N ASP A 33 -6.14 -5.74 -10.26
CA ASP A 33 -7.04 -6.44 -11.16
C ASP A 33 -6.35 -7.75 -11.58
N ARG A 34 -6.71 -8.86 -10.92
CA ARG A 34 -6.10 -10.18 -11.12
C ARG A 34 -6.38 -10.76 -12.50
N GLU A 35 -7.59 -10.54 -13.03
CA GLU A 35 -7.99 -11.05 -14.36
C GLU A 35 -7.11 -10.46 -15.46
N LYS A 36 -6.67 -9.21 -15.28
CA LYS A 36 -5.80 -8.51 -16.24
C LYS A 36 -4.32 -8.56 -15.88
N GLY A 37 -3.96 -9.03 -14.70
CA GLY A 37 -2.58 -9.00 -14.20
C GLY A 37 -2.04 -7.58 -14.03
N LEU A 38 -2.89 -6.63 -13.61
CA LEU A 38 -2.54 -5.22 -13.52
C LEU A 38 -2.70 -4.67 -12.11
N VAL A 39 -1.77 -3.84 -11.68
CA VAL A 39 -1.77 -3.18 -10.37
C VAL A 39 -1.87 -1.67 -10.57
N VAL A 40 -2.78 -1.03 -9.82
CA VAL A 40 -2.92 0.42 -9.77
C VAL A 40 -2.31 0.91 -8.46
N ILE A 41 -1.41 1.89 -8.52
CA ILE A 41 -0.69 2.41 -7.35
C ILE A 41 -0.57 3.94 -7.37
N LYS A 42 -0.40 4.53 -6.18
CA LYS A 42 -0.09 5.96 -5.98
C LYS A 42 1.14 6.39 -6.80
N PRO A 43 1.13 7.58 -7.42
CA PRO A 43 2.32 8.18 -8.01
C PRO A 43 3.32 8.65 -6.96
N SER A 44 4.61 8.62 -7.30
CA SER A 44 5.69 9.13 -6.46
C SER A 44 5.73 10.66 -6.46
N GLY A 45 5.99 11.25 -5.29
CA GLY A 45 6.26 12.68 -5.15
C GLY A 45 5.06 13.63 -5.31
N VAL A 46 3.82 13.12 -5.40
CA VAL A 46 2.61 13.95 -5.50
C VAL A 46 2.01 14.18 -4.12
N ALA A 47 1.69 15.44 -3.81
CA ALA A 47 1.00 15.84 -2.59
C ALA A 47 -0.46 15.35 -2.60
N TYR A 48 -0.98 14.91 -1.45
CA TYR A 48 -2.33 14.34 -1.36
C TYR A 48 -3.42 15.35 -1.74
N GLU A 49 -3.18 16.64 -1.46
CA GLU A 49 -4.10 17.75 -1.68
C GLU A 49 -4.31 18.05 -3.17
N THR A 50 -3.32 17.75 -4.01
CA THR A 50 -3.36 18.05 -5.45
C THR A 50 -3.52 16.81 -6.33
N MET A 51 -3.37 15.62 -5.74
CA MET A 51 -3.51 14.33 -6.41
C MET A 51 -4.93 14.13 -6.93
N LYS A 52 -5.04 13.50 -8.10
CA LYS A 52 -6.29 13.17 -8.78
C LYS A 52 -6.32 11.70 -9.14
N ALA A 53 -7.52 11.14 -9.34
CA ALA A 53 -7.67 9.75 -9.78
C ALA A 53 -6.93 9.42 -11.09
N LYS A 54 -6.81 10.40 -12.01
CA LYS A 54 -6.06 10.23 -13.26
C LYS A 54 -4.55 10.07 -13.06
N ASP A 55 -4.03 10.53 -11.92
CA ASP A 55 -2.60 10.51 -11.58
C ASP A 55 -2.16 9.12 -11.08
N MET A 56 -3.11 8.21 -10.80
CA MET A 56 -2.82 6.83 -10.45
C MET A 56 -2.10 6.11 -11.60
N VAL A 57 -1.03 5.40 -11.26
CA VAL A 57 -0.19 4.70 -12.22
C VAL A 57 -0.60 3.23 -12.28
N VAL A 58 -0.66 2.66 -13.47
CA VAL A 58 -0.95 1.25 -13.71
C VAL A 58 0.34 0.55 -14.13
N VAL A 59 0.66 -0.55 -13.48
CA VAL A 59 1.81 -1.41 -13.78
C VAL A 59 1.38 -2.86 -14.01
N GLU A 60 2.14 -3.59 -14.81
CA GLU A 60 2.00 -5.04 -14.96
C GLU A 60 2.46 -5.76 -13.68
N LEU A 61 1.71 -6.77 -13.22
CA LEU A 61 2.06 -7.56 -12.04
C LEU A 61 3.40 -8.28 -12.23
N GLU A 62 3.57 -8.93 -13.38
CA GLU A 62 4.72 -9.80 -13.62
C GLU A 62 6.02 -9.00 -13.77
N THR A 63 5.98 -7.96 -14.59
CA THR A 63 7.18 -7.22 -15.02
C THR A 63 7.40 -5.92 -14.25
N GLY A 64 6.37 -5.38 -13.60
CA GLY A 64 6.38 -4.03 -13.01
C GLY A 64 6.41 -2.89 -14.04
N LYS A 65 6.27 -3.19 -15.34
CA LYS A 65 6.27 -2.19 -16.41
C LYS A 65 5.05 -1.29 -16.27
N VAL A 66 5.25 0.02 -16.39
CA VAL A 66 4.17 1.00 -16.46
C VAL A 66 3.41 0.84 -17.78
N VAL A 67 2.10 0.65 -17.70
CA VAL A 67 1.20 0.51 -18.87
C VAL A 67 0.22 1.66 -19.03
N ASP A 68 -0.04 2.45 -17.99
CA ASP A 68 -0.87 3.66 -18.06
C ASP A 68 -0.53 4.63 -16.92
N GLY A 69 -0.37 5.91 -17.23
CA GLY A 69 0.01 6.97 -16.31
C GLY A 69 1.22 7.78 -16.79
N GLU A 70 1.18 9.09 -16.59
CA GLU A 70 2.26 10.02 -16.98
C GLU A 70 3.32 10.20 -15.88
N LEU A 71 2.98 9.82 -14.65
CA LEU A 71 3.83 10.00 -13.47
C LEU A 71 4.59 8.72 -13.15
N LYS A 72 5.67 8.87 -12.40
CA LYS A 72 6.40 7.72 -11.85
C LYS A 72 5.56 7.04 -10.77
N PRO A 73 5.48 5.69 -10.74
CA PRO A 73 4.80 4.99 -9.65
C PRO A 73 5.59 5.14 -8.33
N SER A 74 4.95 4.83 -7.20
CA SER A 74 5.61 4.81 -5.88
C SER A 74 6.94 4.06 -5.90
N SER A 75 7.91 4.51 -5.11
CA SER A 75 9.17 3.77 -4.89
C SER A 75 8.94 2.38 -4.31
N ASP A 76 7.83 2.19 -3.59
CA ASP A 76 7.48 0.92 -2.93
C ASP A 76 6.78 -0.07 -3.88
N THR A 77 6.62 0.27 -5.17
CA THR A 77 5.98 -0.59 -6.16
C THR A 77 6.56 -2.01 -6.17
N PRO A 78 7.89 -2.25 -6.18
CA PRO A 78 8.43 -3.61 -6.15
C PRO A 78 7.90 -4.45 -4.98
N THR A 79 7.82 -3.87 -3.78
CA THR A 79 7.27 -4.54 -2.59
C THR A 79 5.80 -4.91 -2.80
N HIS A 80 4.98 -4.01 -3.36
CA HIS A 80 3.57 -4.30 -3.64
C HIS A 80 3.41 -5.46 -4.65
N LEU A 81 4.23 -5.49 -5.70
CA LEU A 81 4.20 -6.56 -6.71
C LEU A 81 4.55 -7.92 -6.09
N GLU A 82 5.63 -7.98 -5.31
CA GLU A 82 6.04 -9.21 -4.64
C GLU A 82 4.98 -9.72 -3.66
N LEU A 83 4.32 -8.83 -2.91
CA LEU A 83 3.23 -9.21 -2.01
C LEU A 83 2.01 -9.73 -2.77
N TYR A 84 1.62 -9.12 -3.90
CA TYR A 84 0.53 -9.67 -4.71
C TYR A 84 0.87 -11.03 -5.32
N LYS A 85 2.12 -11.26 -5.74
CA LYS A 85 2.58 -12.57 -6.23
C LYS A 85 2.57 -13.62 -5.13
N ALA A 86 3.10 -13.29 -3.95
CA ALA A 86 3.21 -14.21 -2.82
C ALA A 86 1.85 -14.53 -2.15
N PHE A 87 0.90 -13.59 -2.18
CA PHE A 87 -0.39 -13.74 -1.52
C PHE A 87 -1.55 -13.59 -2.52
N PRO A 88 -2.00 -14.69 -3.17
CA PRO A 88 -3.04 -14.64 -4.20
C PRO A 88 -4.38 -14.04 -3.74
N ASN A 89 -4.69 -14.14 -2.45
CA ASN A 89 -5.98 -13.76 -1.87
C ASN A 89 -6.10 -12.26 -1.53
N ILE A 90 -5.00 -11.48 -1.57
CA ILE A 90 -5.08 -10.05 -1.26
C ILE A 90 -5.46 -9.25 -2.51
N GLY A 91 -6.33 -8.25 -2.31
CA GLY A 91 -6.83 -7.35 -3.37
C GLY A 91 -6.36 -5.89 -3.24
N GLY A 92 -5.75 -5.53 -2.11
CA GLY A 92 -5.27 -4.18 -1.83
C GLY A 92 -4.13 -4.20 -0.81
N ILE A 93 -3.21 -3.24 -0.92
CA ILE A 93 -2.07 -3.10 -0.02
C ILE A 93 -1.99 -1.64 0.42
N VAL A 94 -1.82 -1.41 1.72
CA VAL A 94 -1.60 -0.10 2.32
C VAL A 94 -0.23 -0.12 3.01
N HIS A 95 0.63 0.82 2.64
CA HIS A 95 1.89 1.08 3.34
C HIS A 95 1.85 2.47 3.98
N THR A 96 2.22 2.56 5.26
CA THR A 96 2.30 3.80 6.02
C THR A 96 3.45 3.75 7.02
N HIS A 97 3.89 4.94 7.46
CA HIS A 97 4.70 5.10 8.67
C HIS A 97 3.82 5.69 9.80
N SER A 98 2.66 5.06 10.06
CA SER A 98 1.79 5.47 11.14
C SER A 98 2.49 5.32 12.50
N ARG A 99 2.36 6.33 13.37
CA ARG A 99 3.28 6.57 14.49
C ARG A 99 3.46 5.34 15.39
N TRP A 100 2.36 4.79 15.89
CA TRP A 100 2.41 3.67 16.85
C TRP A 100 2.92 2.37 16.23
N ALA A 101 2.45 2.01 15.02
CA ALA A 101 2.93 0.82 14.32
C ALA A 101 4.44 0.92 14.01
N THR A 102 4.89 2.12 13.60
CA THR A 102 6.31 2.41 13.35
C THR A 102 7.15 2.27 14.62
N SER A 103 6.63 2.65 15.80
CA SER A 103 7.36 2.45 17.07
C SER A 103 7.62 0.97 17.37
N PHE A 104 6.66 0.08 17.12
CA PHE A 104 6.86 -1.37 17.27
C PHE A 104 7.85 -1.92 16.24
N ALA A 105 7.75 -1.48 14.98
CA ALA A 105 8.67 -1.87 13.91
C ALA A 105 10.12 -1.44 14.22
N GLN A 106 10.33 -0.20 14.68
CA GLN A 106 11.64 0.30 15.10
C GLN A 106 12.19 -0.43 16.33
N ALA A 107 11.31 -0.86 17.24
CA ALA A 107 11.69 -1.69 18.38
C ALA A 107 11.99 -3.16 17.98
N GLY A 108 11.69 -3.57 16.74
CA GLY A 108 11.85 -4.95 16.27
C GLY A 108 10.93 -5.94 16.99
N ARG A 109 9.71 -5.52 17.37
CA ARG A 109 8.77 -6.33 18.14
C ARG A 109 7.44 -6.47 17.42
N GLY A 110 6.90 -7.69 17.41
CA GLY A 110 5.51 -7.92 17.01
C GLY A 110 4.52 -7.37 18.04
N ILE A 111 3.25 -7.30 17.63
CA ILE A 111 2.16 -6.76 18.46
C ILE A 111 1.29 -7.93 18.90
N ALA A 112 1.37 -8.29 20.19
CA ALA A 112 0.57 -9.36 20.76
C ALA A 112 -0.94 -9.03 20.74
N ALA A 113 -1.77 -10.05 20.57
CA ALA A 113 -3.21 -9.93 20.69
C ALA A 113 -3.61 -9.81 22.18
N LEU A 114 -3.99 -8.60 22.60
CA LEU A 114 -4.30 -8.26 24.00
C LEU A 114 -5.75 -7.83 24.24
N GLY A 115 -6.61 -7.93 23.23
CA GLY A 115 -8.03 -7.56 23.35
C GLY A 115 -8.85 -7.92 22.12
N THR A 116 -10.18 -7.84 22.25
CA THR A 116 -11.13 -8.21 21.19
C THR A 116 -10.97 -7.34 19.95
N THR A 117 -10.72 -6.03 20.10
CA THR A 117 -10.43 -5.14 18.97
C THR A 117 -9.27 -5.63 18.11
N HIS A 118 -8.28 -6.31 18.68
CA HIS A 118 -7.24 -6.95 17.89
C HIS A 118 -7.78 -8.19 17.17
N GLY A 119 -8.46 -9.07 17.91
CA GLY A 119 -9.03 -10.33 17.39
C GLY A 119 -10.07 -10.15 16.28
N ASP A 120 -10.75 -9.00 16.21
CA ASP A 120 -11.69 -8.67 15.15
C ASP A 120 -11.03 -8.51 13.77
N TYR A 121 -9.72 -8.20 13.72
CA TYR A 121 -8.99 -7.90 12.48
C TYR A 121 -7.78 -8.80 12.23
N PHE A 122 -7.11 -9.27 13.30
CA PHE A 122 -5.89 -10.06 13.21
C PHE A 122 -6.01 -11.30 14.09
N TYR A 123 -5.83 -12.47 13.46
CA TYR A 123 -5.97 -13.76 14.13
C TYR A 123 -4.65 -14.19 14.80
N GLY A 124 -4.31 -13.53 15.91
CA GLY A 124 -3.06 -13.73 16.65
C GLY A 124 -2.09 -12.56 16.50
N GLU A 125 -0.84 -12.75 16.92
CA GLU A 125 0.17 -11.68 16.89
C GLU A 125 0.35 -11.06 15.49
N ILE A 126 0.44 -9.73 15.40
CA ILE A 126 0.89 -9.03 14.20
C ILE A 126 2.42 -9.14 14.15
N PRO A 127 3.00 -9.92 13.21
CA PRO A 127 4.42 -10.24 13.25
C PRO A 127 5.29 -9.05 12.85
N CYS A 128 6.46 -8.94 13.47
CA CYS A 128 7.54 -8.07 13.01
C CYS A 128 8.61 -8.92 12.30
N THR A 129 9.07 -8.47 11.14
CA THR A 129 10.10 -9.18 10.39
C THR A 129 11.45 -9.13 11.11
N ARG A 130 12.33 -10.10 10.82
CA ARG A 130 13.75 -9.98 11.15
C ARG A 130 14.41 -8.80 10.43
N LYS A 131 15.62 -8.42 10.86
CA LYS A 131 16.49 -7.48 10.13
C LYS A 131 16.81 -8.03 8.74
N MET A 132 16.83 -7.15 7.73
CA MET A 132 17.32 -7.51 6.39
C MET A 132 18.82 -7.82 6.43
N THR A 133 19.26 -8.75 5.60
CA THR A 133 20.68 -8.99 5.34
C THR A 133 21.16 -7.97 4.31
N VAL A 134 22.33 -7.40 4.54
CA VAL A 134 23.03 -6.53 3.58
C VAL A 134 23.88 -7.38 2.65
#